data_AF-A0A1Z5SNN7-F1
#
_entry.id   AF-A0A1Z5SNN7-F1
#
_cell.length_a   1.000
_cell.length_b   1.000
_cell.length_c   1.000
_cell.angle_alpha   90.00
_cell.angle_beta   90.00
_cell.angle_gamma   90.00
#
_symmetry.space_group_name_H-M   'P 1'
#
loop_
_entity.id
_entity.type
_entity.pdbx_description
1 polymer ?
#
loop_
_entity_poly.entity_id
_entity_poly.type
_entity_poly.pdbx_seq_one_letter_code
_entity_poly.pdbx_strand_id
1 'polypeptide(L)'
;MTTCFAVSTLSPALTLPVLARSILPILHRLVEDPIPNIRFNVAKSYAVLIDIFKRLPDETTTLSQLESTSPPPSTQGTAKGEELVRGEIMPPLEKLGQDDDVDVRFFATTAAKSWTDHQAQAHGQGSAMET
;
A
#
# COMPACT_ATOMS: atom_id res chain seq x y z
N MET A 1 -8.78 -15.32 12.39
CA MET A 1 -9.06 -14.40 11.26
C MET A 1 -9.03 -13.00 11.83
N THR A 2 -8.04 -12.18 11.43
CA THR A 2 -7.80 -10.84 12.04
C THR A 2 -8.50 -9.75 11.22
N THR A 3 -8.70 -8.57 11.81
CA THR A 3 -9.22 -7.37 11.11
C THR A 3 -8.40 -7.04 9.85
N CYS A 4 -7.08 -7.23 9.90
CA CYS A 4 -6.18 -7.03 8.76
C CYS A 4 -6.48 -7.97 7.58
N PHE A 5 -6.95 -9.20 7.83
CA PHE A 5 -7.38 -10.09 6.76
C PHE A 5 -8.60 -9.53 6.03
N ALA A 6 -9.62 -9.09 6.77
CA ALA A 6 -10.81 -8.47 6.19
C ALA A 6 -10.46 -7.19 5.40
N VAL A 7 -9.56 -6.37 5.94
CA VAL A 7 -9.03 -5.19 5.24
C VAL A 7 -8.40 -5.58 3.90
N SER A 8 -7.46 -6.53 3.90
CA SER A 8 -6.78 -6.94 2.67
C SER A 8 -7.73 -7.57 1.65
N THR A 9 -8.73 -8.34 2.10
CA THR A 9 -9.72 -8.96 1.21
C THR A 9 -10.70 -7.95 0.61
N LEU A 10 -11.13 -6.95 1.36
CA LEU A 10 -12.11 -5.97 0.89
C LEU A 10 -11.48 -4.83 0.10
N SER A 11 -10.22 -4.48 0.35
CA SER A 11 -9.56 -3.31 -0.23
C SER A 11 -9.63 -3.22 -1.77
N PRO A 12 -9.52 -4.31 -2.56
CA PRO A 12 -9.66 -4.25 -4.01
C PRO A 12 -11.03 -3.77 -4.51
N ALA A 13 -12.08 -3.94 -3.70
CA ALA A 13 -13.45 -3.50 -4.00
C ALA A 13 -13.78 -2.10 -3.47
N LEU A 14 -12.81 -1.40 -2.89
CA LEU A 14 -12.98 -0.06 -2.33
C LEU A 14 -12.31 0.99 -3.23
N THR A 15 -12.87 2.20 -3.21
CA THR A 15 -12.31 3.35 -3.92
C THR A 15 -11.24 4.05 -3.08
N LEU A 16 -10.36 4.82 -3.73
CA LEU A 16 -9.27 5.54 -3.06
C LEU A 16 -9.75 6.40 -1.87
N PRO A 17 -10.83 7.20 -1.95
CA PRO A 17 -11.32 7.97 -0.81
C PRO A 17 -11.82 7.12 0.35
N VAL A 18 -12.36 5.92 0.08
CA VAL A 18 -12.82 5.00 1.14
C VAL A 18 -11.64 4.31 1.81
N LEU A 19 -10.64 3.90 1.03
CA LEU A 19 -9.38 3.38 1.56
C LEU A 19 -8.72 4.41 2.49
N ALA A 20 -8.65 5.67 2.06
CA ALA A 20 -8.07 6.75 2.84
C ALA A 20 -8.85 7.08 4.13
N ARG A 21 -10.17 7.20 4.05
CA ARG A 21 -10.99 7.64 5.19
C ARG A 21 -11.38 6.55 6.17
N SER A 22 -11.46 5.29 5.72
CA SER A 22 -11.98 4.20 6.53
C SER A 22 -10.93 3.16 6.87
N ILE A 23 -10.02 2.83 5.95
CA ILE A 23 -9.05 1.75 6.16
C ILE A 23 -7.79 2.26 6.86
N LEU A 24 -7.18 3.34 6.37
CA LEU A 24 -5.95 3.88 6.96
C LEU A 24 -6.08 4.16 8.47
N PRO A 25 -7.15 4.81 8.99
CA PRO A 25 -7.27 5.07 10.42
C PRO A 25 -7.36 3.80 11.28
N ILE A 26 -7.90 2.70 10.73
CA ILE A 26 -7.93 1.41 11.42
C ILE A 26 -6.52 0.84 11.51
N LEU A 27 -5.77 0.86 10.41
CA LEU A 27 -4.40 0.34 10.39
C LEU A 27 -3.47 1.18 11.28
N HIS A 28 -3.58 2.51 11.27
CA HIS A 28 -2.80 3.39 12.14
C HIS A 28 -2.95 3.04 13.62
N ARG A 29 -4.17 2.71 14.06
CA ARG A 29 -4.41 2.30 15.46
C ARG A 29 -3.76 0.96 15.79
N LEU A 30 -3.70 0.05 14.84
CA LEU A 30 -3.15 -1.30 15.04
C LEU A 30 -1.62 -1.37 14.94
N VAL A 31 -0.96 -0.29 14.49
CA VAL A 31 0.52 -0.19 14.48
C VAL A 31 1.09 -0.31 15.90
N GLU A 32 0.38 0.19 16.91
CA GLU A 32 0.81 0.15 18.32
C GLU A 32 0.32 -1.09 19.08
N ASP A 33 -0.28 -2.06 18.41
CA ASP A 33 -0.88 -3.21 19.10
C ASP A 33 0.20 -3.98 19.89
N PRO A 34 -0.03 -4.36 21.15
CA PRO A 34 0.98 -5.04 21.96
C PRO A 34 1.39 -6.41 21.41
N ILE A 35 0.55 -7.05 20.59
CA ILE A 35 0.80 -8.39 20.06
C ILE A 35 1.54 -8.28 18.71
N PRO A 36 2.77 -8.83 18.59
CA PRO A 36 3.53 -8.79 17.33
C PRO A 36 2.78 -9.34 16.12
N ASN A 37 1.96 -10.37 16.35
CA ASN A 37 1.13 -10.97 15.31
C ASN A 37 0.11 -10.00 14.69
N ILE A 38 -0.33 -9.00 15.43
CA ILE A 38 -1.22 -7.97 14.90
C ILE A 38 -0.39 -6.97 14.08
N ARG A 39 0.75 -6.52 14.60
CA ARG A 39 1.63 -5.55 13.93
C ARG A 39 2.21 -6.07 12.61
N PHE A 40 2.64 -7.32 12.51
CA PHE A 40 3.11 -7.85 11.22
C PHE A 40 1.96 -7.96 10.21
N ASN A 41 0.74 -8.23 10.67
CA ASN A 41 -0.43 -8.28 9.79
C ASN A 41 -0.79 -6.88 9.28
N VAL A 42 -0.57 -5.83 10.09
CA VAL A 42 -0.68 -4.43 9.64
C VAL A 42 0.33 -4.14 8.53
N ALA A 43 1.60 -4.55 8.70
CA ALA A 43 2.61 -4.39 7.65
C ALA A 43 2.22 -5.09 6.33
N LYS A 44 1.67 -6.31 6.40
CA LYS A 44 1.13 -7.02 5.24
C LYS A 44 -0.06 -6.29 4.59
N SER A 45 -0.97 -5.74 5.39
CA SER A 45 -2.10 -4.96 4.86
C SER A 45 -1.63 -3.67 4.18
N TYR A 46 -0.61 -2.99 4.70
CA TYR A 46 0.00 -1.85 4.02
C TYR A 46 0.64 -2.24 2.69
N ALA A 47 1.30 -3.40 2.59
CA ALA A 47 1.83 -3.90 1.32
C ALA A 47 0.72 -4.05 0.26
N VAL A 48 -0.44 -4.57 0.67
CA VAL A 48 -1.63 -4.64 -0.20
C VAL A 48 -2.06 -3.24 -0.62
N LEU A 49 -2.25 -2.30 0.31
CA LEU A 49 -2.68 -0.94 -0.03
C LEU A 49 -1.72 -0.22 -0.98
N ILE A 50 -0.41 -0.40 -0.82
CA ILE A 50 0.61 0.13 -1.73
C ILE A 50 0.38 -0.39 -3.15
N ASP A 51 0.18 -1.70 -3.30
CA ASP A 51 -0.07 -2.32 -4.59
C ASP A 51 -1.39 -1.84 -5.23
N ILE A 52 -2.41 -1.59 -4.42
CA ILE A 52 -3.66 -0.99 -4.86
C ILE A 52 -3.45 0.43 -5.38
N PHE A 53 -2.82 1.30 -4.60
CA PHE A 53 -2.63 2.70 -4.97
C PHE A 53 -1.73 2.88 -6.19
N LYS A 54 -0.82 1.95 -6.48
CA LYS A 54 -0.03 1.91 -7.71
C LYS A 54 -0.83 1.60 -8.97
N ARG A 55 -1.99 0.95 -8.82
CA ARG A 55 -2.79 0.43 -9.94
C ARG A 55 -4.10 1.21 -10.15
N LEU A 56 -4.52 2.02 -9.20
CA LEU A 56 -5.73 2.83 -9.36
C LEU A 56 -5.46 4.05 -10.27
N PRO A 57 -6.14 4.16 -11.44
CA PRO A 57 -5.93 5.27 -12.38
C PRO A 57 -6.69 6.55 -11.99
N ASP A 58 -7.66 6.44 -11.09
CA ASP A 58 -8.49 7.55 -10.61
C ASP A 58 -9.04 7.26 -9.19
N GLU A 59 -9.80 8.20 -8.63
CA GLU A 59 -10.36 8.09 -7.27
C GLU A 59 -11.66 7.30 -7.18
N THR A 60 -12.33 7.03 -8.30
CA THR A 60 -13.69 6.47 -8.37
C THR A 60 -13.71 5.00 -8.75
N THR A 61 -12.68 4.54 -9.45
CA THR A 61 -12.51 3.16 -9.89
C THR A 61 -11.99 2.30 -8.75
N THR A 62 -12.40 1.04 -8.75
CA THR A 62 -11.90 -0.01 -7.84
C THR A 62 -11.00 -0.97 -8.62
N LEU A 63 -10.09 -1.66 -7.95
CA LEU A 63 -9.26 -2.66 -8.63
C LEU A 63 -10.08 -3.82 -9.19
N SER A 64 -11.10 -4.26 -8.46
CA SER A 64 -11.95 -5.36 -8.91
C SER A 64 -12.64 -5.03 -10.24
N GLN A 65 -12.97 -3.76 -10.49
CA GLN A 65 -13.49 -3.32 -11.78
C GLN A 65 -12.43 -3.37 -12.89
N LEU A 66 -11.18 -2.99 -12.61
CA LEU A 66 -10.08 -3.05 -13.58
C LEU A 66 -9.75 -4.50 -13.96
N GLU A 67 -9.68 -5.40 -12.98
CA GLU A 67 -9.37 -6.82 -13.20
C GLU A 67 -10.47 -7.55 -13.97
N SER A 68 -11.70 -7.02 -13.97
CA SER A 68 -12.81 -7.57 -14.75
C SER A 68 -12.74 -7.20 -16.24
N THR A 69 -11.86 -6.29 -16.64
CA THR A 69 -11.67 -5.90 -18.05
C THR A 69 -10.59 -6.75 -18.73
N SER A 70 -10.81 -7.14 -19.98
CA SER A 70 -9.89 -7.98 -20.76
C SER A 70 -9.56 -7.34 -22.11
N PRO A 71 -8.28 -7.05 -22.41
CA PRO A 71 -7.11 -7.22 -21.55
C PRO A 71 -7.10 -6.24 -20.37
N PRO A 72 -6.44 -6.59 -19.24
CA PRO A 72 -6.32 -5.68 -18.11
C PRO A 72 -5.55 -4.42 -18.55
N PRO A 73 -6.05 -3.21 -18.24
CA PRO A 73 -5.42 -1.98 -18.66
C PRO A 73 -4.09 -1.79 -17.92
N SER A 74 -3.08 -1.34 -18.66
CA SER A 74 -1.82 -0.86 -18.10
C SER A 74 -2.10 0.45 -17.36
N THR A 75 -2.44 0.34 -16.08
CA THR A 75 -2.79 1.49 -15.23
C THR A 75 -1.58 1.89 -14.40
N GLN A 76 -1.26 3.18 -14.42
CA GLN A 76 -0.34 3.79 -13.47
C GLN A 76 -1.16 4.48 -12.38
N GLY A 77 -0.63 4.46 -11.16
CA GLY A 77 -1.26 5.09 -10.01
C GLY A 77 -1.45 6.59 -10.20
N THR A 78 -2.36 7.18 -9.42
CA THR A 78 -2.55 8.63 -9.38
C THR A 78 -1.53 9.31 -8.47
N ALA A 79 -1.20 10.57 -8.75
CA ALA A 79 -0.37 11.41 -7.87
C ALA A 79 -0.90 11.45 -6.41
N LYS A 80 -2.23 11.43 -6.24
CA LYS A 80 -2.88 11.36 -4.93
C LYS A 80 -2.65 10.01 -4.24
N GLY A 81 -2.70 8.90 -4.98
CA GLY A 81 -2.34 7.58 -4.47
C GLY A 81 -0.90 7.55 -3.99
N GLU A 82 0.03 8.14 -4.76
CA GLU A 82 1.43 8.25 -4.36
C GLU A 82 1.62 9.11 -3.11
N GLU A 83 0.89 10.23 -3.02
CA GLU A 83 0.90 11.10 -1.84
C GLU A 83 0.39 10.36 -0.60
N LEU A 84 -0.68 9.57 -0.71
CA LEU A 84 -1.18 8.76 0.39
C LEU A 84 -0.17 7.70 0.82
N VAL A 85 0.51 7.03 -0.11
CA VAL A 85 1.56 6.07 0.25
C VAL A 85 2.67 6.78 1.02
N ARG A 86 3.17 7.91 0.49
CA ARG A 86 4.28 8.66 1.07
C ARG A 86 3.93 9.27 2.43
N GLY A 87 2.74 9.87 2.57
CA GLY A 87 2.33 10.61 3.76
C GLY A 87 1.73 9.73 4.86
N GLU A 88 0.97 8.69 4.48
CA GLU A 88 0.14 7.95 5.44
C GLU A 88 0.58 6.50 5.66
N ILE A 89 1.32 5.88 4.72
CA ILE A 89 1.74 4.48 4.80
C ILE A 89 3.23 4.33 5.12
N MET A 90 4.10 5.14 4.51
CA MET A 90 5.55 5.04 4.74
C MET A 90 5.95 5.29 6.19
N PRO A 91 5.47 6.34 6.89
CA PRO A 91 5.85 6.58 8.29
C PRO A 91 5.54 5.41 9.24
N PRO A 92 4.33 4.78 9.23
CA PRO A 92 4.10 3.62 10.07
C PRO A 92 4.91 2.38 9.65
N LEU A 93 5.23 2.22 8.36
CA LEU A 93 6.12 1.12 7.92
C LEU A 93 7.56 1.31 8.41
N GLU A 94 8.08 2.54 8.40
CA GLU A 94 9.41 2.84 8.94
C GLU A 94 9.47 2.54 10.44
N LYS A 95 8.41 2.92 11.18
CA LYS A 95 8.27 2.58 12.59
C LYS A 95 8.26 1.06 12.81
N LEU A 96 7.44 0.33 12.06
CA LEU A 96 7.37 -1.14 12.15
C LEU A 96 8.68 -1.82 11.68
N GLY A 97 9.47 -1.17 10.83
CA GLY A 97 10.80 -1.62 10.44
C GLY A 97 11.82 -1.63 11.59
N GLN A 98 11.54 -0.87 12.65
CA GLN A 98 12.35 -0.79 13.87
C GLN A 98 11.76 -1.59 15.04
N ASP A 99 10.73 -2.40 14.79
CA ASP A 99 10.04 -3.19 15.81
C ASP A 99 10.95 -4.23 16.48
N ASP A 100 10.66 -4.61 17.72
CA ASP A 100 11.41 -5.63 18.45
C ASP A 100 11.24 -7.03 17.84
N ASP A 101 10.08 -7.31 17.22
CA ASP A 101 9.79 -8.59 16.61
C ASP A 101 10.34 -8.72 15.19
N VAL A 102 10.97 -9.86 14.90
CA VAL A 102 11.66 -10.11 13.62
C VAL A 102 10.70 -10.17 12.43
N ASP A 103 9.51 -10.74 12.61
CA ASP A 103 8.54 -10.86 11.53
C ASP A 103 7.95 -9.49 11.22
N VAL A 104 7.66 -8.69 12.25
CA VAL A 104 7.18 -7.31 12.05
C VAL A 104 8.18 -6.51 11.22
N ARG A 105 9.47 -6.53 11.58
CA ARG A 105 10.53 -5.86 10.80
C ARG A 105 10.62 -6.37 9.37
N PHE A 106 10.60 -7.68 9.19
CA PHE A 106 10.73 -8.31 7.86
C PHE A 106 9.60 -7.87 6.92
N PHE A 107 8.34 -7.98 7.38
CA PHE A 107 7.19 -7.61 6.56
C PHE A 107 7.11 -6.09 6.33
N ALA A 108 7.45 -5.27 7.32
CA ALA A 108 7.47 -3.82 7.17
C ALA A 108 8.52 -3.36 6.16
N THR A 109 9.74 -3.89 6.27
CA THR A 109 10.83 -3.56 5.34
C THR A 109 10.53 -4.03 3.92
N THR A 110 9.93 -5.21 3.78
CA THR A 110 9.54 -5.75 2.47
C THR A 110 8.44 -4.90 1.83
N ALA A 111 7.45 -4.48 2.60
CA ALA A 111 6.38 -3.58 2.13
C ALA A 111 6.96 -2.23 1.67
N ALA A 112 7.81 -1.60 2.49
CA ALA A 112 8.45 -0.33 2.18
C ALA A 112 9.35 -0.42 0.92
N LYS A 113 10.17 -1.48 0.82
CA LYS A 113 11.03 -1.71 -0.34
C LYS A 113 10.22 -1.81 -1.63
N SER A 114 9.07 -2.48 -1.61
CA SER A 114 8.21 -2.61 -2.79
C SER A 114 7.81 -1.24 -3.37
N TRP A 115 7.63 -0.23 -2.52
CA TRP A 115 7.32 1.14 -2.93
C TRP A 115 8.55 1.87 -3.47
N THR A 116 9.68 1.79 -2.78
CA THR A 116 10.92 2.46 -3.18
C THR A 116 11.44 1.96 -4.53
N ASP A 117 11.41 0.65 -4.76
CA ASP A 117 11.84 0.03 -6.02
C ASP A 117 10.98 0.53 -7.21
N HIS A 118 9.69 0.76 -6.98
CA HIS A 118 8.78 1.32 -7.98
C HIS A 118 9.11 2.78 -8.33
N GLN A 119 9.43 3.62 -7.33
CA GLN A 119 9.84 5.00 -7.60
C GLN A 119 11.17 5.08 -8.36
N ALA A 120 12.12 4.19 -8.04
CA ALA A 120 13.39 4.13 -8.75
C ALA A 120 13.22 3.76 -10.25
N GLN A 121 12.27 2.87 -10.56
CA GLN A 121 11.94 2.50 -11.95
C GLN A 121 11.23 3.64 -12.70
N ALA A 122 10.33 4.38 -12.02
CA ALA A 122 9.64 5.53 -12.62
C ALA A 122 10.60 6.69 -12.95
N HIS A 123 11.59 6.96 -12.09
CA HIS A 123 12.57 8.02 -12.31
C HIS A 123 13.68 7.64 -13.32
N GLY A 124 13.94 6.35 -13.53
CA GLY A 124 14.92 5.87 -14.51
C GLY A 124 14.52 6.02 -15.99
N GLN A 125 13.24 6.27 -16.29
CA GLN A 125 12.73 6.41 -17.67
C GLN A 125 12.72 7.86 -18.19
N GLY A 126 13.00 8.86 -17.33
CA GLY A 126 12.98 10.28 -17.71
C GLY A 126 14.28 10.86 -18.29
N SER A 127 15.39 10.11 -18.28
CA SER A 127 16.72 10.66 -18.62
C SER A 127 17.29 10.20 -19.97
N ALA A 128 16.51 9.50 -20.81
CA ALA A 128 16.97 8.93 -22.07
C ALA A 128 16.48 9.67 -23.34
N MET A 129 16.01 10.91 -23.22
CA MET A 129 15.52 11.70 -24.36
C MET A 129 16.06 13.14 -24.38
N GLU A 130 17.32 13.33 -23.97
CA GLU A 130 18.07 14.58 -24.19
C GLU A 130 19.54 14.27 -24.50
N THR A 131 19.81 13.73 -25.69
CA THR A 131 21.10 13.88 -26.42
C THR A 131 20.88 13.63 -27.89
#